data_AF-A0A7W0PJR6-F1
#
_entry.id   AF-A0A7W0PJR6-F1
#
_cell.length_a   1.000
_cell.length_b   1.000
_cell.length_c   1.000
_cell.angle_alpha   90.00
_cell.angle_beta   90.00
_cell.angle_gamma   90.00
#
_symmetry.space_group_name_H-M   'P 1'
#
loop_
_entity.id
_entity.type
_entity.pdbx_description
1 polymer ?
#
loop_
_entity_poly.entity_id
_entity_poly.type
_entity_poly.pdbx_seq_one_letter_code
_entity_poly.pdbx_strand_id
1 'polypeptide(L)'
;MRDFAAYDSETFLRYVRRRHLKREQLRLVMVDVGSAWARSMVNVSFVLIRTADDLPTRDDLGADPLAFGKGAINCAPNTLPVWSMSGPPQTFAWMCPTPSGWSPGMAVVACARDRPDAPG
;
A
#
# COMPACT_ATOMS: atom_id res chain seq x y z
N MET A 1 -14.34 3.55 -5.97
CA MET A 1 -13.08 4.26 -5.64
C MET A 1 -12.22 4.25 -6.91
N ARG A 2 -11.56 5.36 -7.29
CA ARG A 2 -10.73 5.44 -8.51
C ARG A 2 -9.32 4.94 -8.21
N ASP A 3 -8.78 4.13 -9.11
CA ASP A 3 -7.39 3.68 -9.06
C ASP A 3 -6.43 4.85 -9.36
N PHE A 4 -5.28 4.87 -8.70
CA PHE A 4 -4.20 5.81 -8.96
C PHE A 4 -2.91 5.05 -9.24
N ALA A 5 -2.11 5.54 -10.20
CA ALA A 5 -0.76 5.08 -10.46
C ALA A 5 0.15 6.28 -10.77
N ALA A 6 1.36 6.28 -10.22
CA ALA A 6 2.44 7.21 -10.52
C ALA A 6 3.70 6.42 -10.89
N TYR A 7 4.41 6.89 -11.91
CA TYR A 7 5.66 6.31 -12.40
C TYR A 7 6.87 7.24 -12.21
N ASP A 8 6.61 8.46 -11.74
CA ASP A 8 7.61 9.49 -11.52
C ASP A 8 7.26 10.34 -10.27
N SER A 9 8.27 11.05 -9.76
CA SER A 9 8.16 11.88 -8.56
C SER A 9 7.21 13.07 -8.73
N GLU A 10 7.10 13.64 -9.93
CA GLU A 10 6.26 14.82 -10.18
C GLU A 10 4.77 14.46 -10.08
N THR A 11 4.38 13.37 -10.73
CA THR A 11 3.04 12.79 -10.69
C THR A 11 2.67 12.42 -9.26
N PHE A 12 3.59 11.82 -8.51
CA PHE A 12 3.40 11.50 -7.10
C PHE A 12 3.19 12.75 -6.23
N LEU A 13 4.06 13.75 -6.34
CA LEU A 13 3.95 15.00 -5.57
C LEU A 13 2.66 15.76 -5.87
N ARG A 14 2.24 15.78 -7.14
CA ARG A 14 0.97 16.37 -7.58
C ARG A 14 -0.22 15.66 -6.96
N TYR A 15 -0.19 14.33 -6.86
CA TYR A 15 -1.20 13.55 -6.16
C TYR A 15 -1.24 13.89 -4.68
N VAL A 16 -0.10 13.82 -3.98
CA VAL A 16 0.00 14.13 -2.54
C VAL A 16 -0.54 15.52 -2.25
N ARG A 17 -0.19 16.54 -3.05
CA ARG A 17 -0.73 17.90 -2.91
C ARG A 17 -2.25 17.95 -3.03
N ARG A 18 -2.83 17.29 -4.05
CA ARG A 18 -4.29 17.26 -4.24
C ARG A 18 -5.00 16.56 -3.08
N ARG A 19 -4.44 15.47 -2.57
CA ARG A 19 -5.01 14.71 -1.46
C ARG A 19 -4.88 15.42 -0.13
N HIS A 20 -3.80 16.17 0.08
CA HIS A 20 -3.63 17.04 1.24
C HIS A 20 -4.75 18.10 1.32
N LEU A 21 -5.13 18.71 0.19
CA LEU A 21 -6.26 19.67 0.12
C LEU A 21 -7.62 19.04 0.43
N LYS A 22 -7.73 17.70 0.40
CA LYS A 22 -8.93 16.94 0.77
C LYS A 22 -8.85 16.37 2.19
N ARG A 23 -7.87 16.83 2.98
CA ARG A 23 -7.58 16.36 4.34
C ARG A 23 -7.45 14.83 4.39
N GLU A 24 -6.86 14.24 3.34
CA GLU A 24 -6.65 12.81 3.30
C GLU A 24 -5.69 12.36 4.41
N GLN A 25 -6.10 11.34 5.17
CA GLN A 25 -5.29 10.66 6.16
C GLN A 25 -5.10 9.20 5.75
N LEU A 26 -3.86 8.74 5.86
CA LEU A 26 -3.45 7.38 5.58
C LEU A 26 -2.86 6.78 6.85
N ARG A 27 -3.39 5.65 7.30
CA ARG A 27 -2.82 4.87 8.42
C ARG A 27 -2.44 3.49 7.90
N LEU A 28 -1.17 3.13 8.04
CA LEU A 28 -0.68 1.82 7.63
C LEU A 28 -1.32 0.73 8.48
N VAL A 29 -1.76 -0.34 7.83
CA VAL A 29 -2.35 -1.53 8.45
C VAL A 29 -1.42 -2.72 8.26
N MET A 30 -0.94 -2.90 7.03
CA MET A 30 -0.08 -4.02 6.67
C MET A 30 0.91 -3.60 5.60
N VAL A 31 2.14 -4.12 5.68
CA VAL A 31 3.15 -3.98 4.63
C VAL A 31 3.83 -5.33 4.41
N ASP A 32 3.87 -5.73 3.15
CA ASP A 32 4.58 -6.92 2.68
C ASP A 32 5.66 -6.47 1.70
N VAL A 33 6.90 -6.85 2.00
CA VAL A 33 8.07 -6.54 1.19
C VAL A 33 8.59 -7.84 0.60
N GLY A 34 8.75 -7.88 -0.72
CA GLY A 34 9.23 -9.07 -1.42
C GLY A 34 10.30 -8.76 -2.46
N SER A 35 11.01 -9.79 -2.88
CA SER A 35 11.94 -9.71 -4.01
C SER A 35 11.22 -9.26 -5.29
N ALA A 36 11.86 -8.37 -6.06
CA ALA A 36 11.42 -8.02 -7.41
C ALA A 36 12.20 -8.82 -8.47
N TRP A 37 11.70 -8.78 -9.71
CA TRP A 37 12.31 -9.45 -10.85
C TRP A 37 13.66 -8.84 -11.27
N ALA A 38 13.87 -7.55 -11.00
CA ALA A 38 15.09 -6.82 -11.34
C ALA A 38 16.08 -6.74 -10.15
N ARG A 39 17.37 -6.62 -10.45
CA ARG A 39 18.42 -6.40 -9.43
C ARG A 39 18.19 -5.08 -8.70
N SER A 40 18.52 -5.05 -7.41
CA SER A 40 18.35 -3.89 -6.53
C SER A 40 16.92 -3.37 -6.39
N MET A 41 15.92 -4.14 -6.84
CA MET A 41 14.53 -3.78 -6.75
C MET A 41 13.83 -4.62 -5.68
N VAL A 42 12.97 -3.98 -4.89
CA VAL A 42 12.05 -4.63 -3.96
C VAL A 42 10.62 -4.22 -4.29
N ASN A 43 9.72 -5.20 -4.28
CA ASN A 43 8.29 -4.94 -4.41
C ASN A 43 7.70 -4.70 -3.02
N VAL A 44 6.77 -3.77 -2.93
CA VAL A 44 6.04 -3.46 -1.70
C VAL A 44 4.55 -3.57 -2.00
N SER A 45 3.83 -4.35 -1.21
CA SER A 45 2.38 -4.33 -1.16
C SER A 45 1.95 -3.80 0.19
N PHE A 46 0.94 -2.94 0.25
CA PHE A 46 0.51 -2.33 1.51
C PHE A 46 -1.01 -2.18 1.59
N VAL A 47 -1.53 -2.23 2.81
CA VAL A 47 -2.92 -1.95 3.15
C VAL A 47 -2.95 -0.75 4.07
N LEU A 48 -3.85 0.20 3.79
CA LEU A 48 -4.03 1.43 4.53
C LEU A 48 -5.49 1.55 4.97
N ILE A 49 -5.72 2.13 6.13
CA ILE A 49 -6.96 2.85 6.43
C ILE A 49 -6.80 4.23 5.78
N ARG A 50 -7.73 4.60 4.90
CA ARG A 50 -7.71 5.81 4.08
C ARG A 50 -9.00 6.61 4.27
N THR A 51 -8.88 7.79 4.86
CA THR A 51 -10.02 8.71 5.05
C THR A 51 -9.73 10.03 4.36
N ALA A 52 -10.76 10.72 3.85
CA ALA A 52 -10.67 12.06 3.28
C ALA A 52 -12.06 12.68 3.18
N ASP A 53 -12.14 14.00 3.03
CA ASP A 53 -13.41 14.73 2.92
C ASP A 53 -14.25 14.32 1.69
N ASP A 54 -13.60 13.84 0.64
CA ASP A 54 -14.23 13.47 -0.63
C ASP A 54 -14.39 11.96 -0.82
N LEU A 55 -14.10 11.18 0.23
CA LEU A 55 -14.32 9.74 0.24
C LEU A 55 -15.58 9.42 1.06
N PRO A 56 -16.42 8.47 0.58
CA PRO A 56 -17.56 8.00 1.36
C PRO A 56 -17.08 7.44 2.71
N THR A 57 -17.87 7.69 3.75
CA THR A 57 -17.50 7.31 5.11
C THR A 57 -17.87 5.84 5.38
N ARG A 58 -17.37 5.31 6.51
CA ARG A 58 -17.70 3.95 6.96
C ARG A 58 -19.22 3.74 7.11
N ASP A 59 -19.94 4.78 7.53
CA ASP A 59 -21.39 4.72 7.76
C ASP A 59 -22.19 4.66 6.44
N ASP A 60 -21.61 5.15 5.33
CA ASP A 60 -22.28 5.19 4.02
C ASP A 60 -22.19 3.86 3.25
N LEU A 61 -21.20 3.01 3.58
CA LEU A 61 -20.87 1.81 2.79
C LEU A 61 -20.72 0.52 3.60
N GLY A 62 -20.81 0.58 4.94
CA GLY A 62 -20.74 -0.60 5.82
C GLY A 62 -19.41 -1.38 5.76
N ALA A 63 -18.40 -0.85 5.08
CA ALA A 63 -17.10 -1.48 4.88
C ALA A 63 -15.98 -0.58 5.43
N ASP A 64 -14.91 -1.19 5.94
CA ASP A 64 -13.75 -0.45 6.42
C ASP A 64 -13.15 0.40 5.29
N PRO A 65 -12.63 1.61 5.60
CA PRO A 65 -12.06 2.54 4.63
C PRO A 65 -10.67 2.05 4.17
N LEU A 66 -10.58 0.78 3.77
CA LEU A 66 -9.34 0.14 3.41
C LEU A 66 -9.00 0.48 1.97
N ALA A 67 -7.74 0.84 1.76
CA ALA A 67 -7.12 0.98 0.47
C ALA A 67 -5.97 -0.01 0.38
N PHE A 68 -5.75 -0.52 -0.81
CA PHE A 68 -4.61 -1.36 -1.09
C PHE A 68 -3.73 -0.68 -2.12
N GLY A 69 -2.43 -0.82 -1.95
CA GLY A 69 -1.49 -0.31 -2.92
C GLY A 69 -0.31 -1.24 -3.13
N LYS A 70 0.37 -0.97 -4.24
CA LYS A 70 1.60 -1.63 -4.63
C LYS A 70 2.61 -0.57 -5.03
N GLY A 71 3.87 -0.83 -4.74
CA GLY A 71 4.98 -0.05 -5.25
C GLY A 71 6.19 -0.92 -5.50
N ALA A 72 7.19 -0.32 -6.10
CA ALA A 72 8.52 -0.90 -6.15
C ALA A 72 9.54 0.17 -5.75
N ILE A 73 10.59 -0.25 -5.06
CA ILE A 73 11.70 0.61 -4.64
C ILE A 73 12.96 0.08 -5.31
N ASN A 74 13.71 0.97 -5.95
CA ASN A 74 15.06 0.69 -6.39
C ASN A 74 16.03 1.13 -5.29
N CYS A 75 16.65 0.17 -4.62
CA CYS A 75 17.57 0.40 -3.50
C CYS A 75 18.93 0.95 -3.93
N ALA A 76 19.30 0.91 -5.21
CA ALA A 76 20.57 1.46 -5.68
C ALA A 76 20.52 2.99 -5.83
N PRO A 77 19.63 3.56 -6.66
CA PRO A 77 19.43 5.01 -6.76
C PRO A 77 18.42 5.57 -5.75
N ASN A 78 17.87 4.74 -4.85
CA ASN A 78 16.82 5.11 -3.89
C ASN A 78 15.58 5.75 -4.53
N THR A 79 15.05 5.12 -5.58
CA THR A 79 13.87 5.63 -6.31
C THR A 79 12.64 4.78 -6.10
N LEU A 80 11.46 5.38 -6.26
CA LEU A 80 10.16 4.72 -6.30
C LEU A 80 9.65 4.70 -7.75
N PRO A 81 10.09 3.75 -8.60
CA PRO A 81 9.71 3.72 -10.01
C PRO A 81 8.21 3.48 -10.26
N VAL A 82 7.48 2.94 -9.28
CA VAL A 82 6.03 2.82 -9.37
C VAL A 82 5.40 2.93 -7.99
N TRP A 83 4.28 3.63 -7.93
CA TRP A 83 3.36 3.63 -6.80
C TRP A 83 1.93 3.58 -7.32
N SER A 84 1.11 2.71 -6.78
CA SER A 84 -0.30 2.58 -7.15
C SER A 84 -1.16 2.30 -5.93
N MET A 85 -2.40 2.77 -5.98
CA MET A 85 -3.39 2.52 -4.94
C MET A 85 -4.78 2.38 -5.56
N SER A 86 -5.52 1.38 -5.10
CA SER A 86 -6.86 1.01 -5.56
C SER A 86 -7.84 0.97 -4.38
N GLY A 87 -9.11 0.67 -4.70
CA GLY A 87 -10.12 0.32 -3.70
C GLY A 87 -9.74 -0.90 -2.85
N PRO A 88 -10.53 -1.18 -1.80
CA PRO A 88 -10.28 -2.29 -0.88
C PRO A 88 -10.25 -3.62 -1.63
N PRO A 89 -9.22 -4.46 -1.43
CA PRO A 89 -9.27 -5.86 -1.79
C PRO A 89 -10.40 -6.55 -1.02
N GLN A 90 -11.01 -7.57 -1.61
CA GLN A 90 -11.98 -8.41 -0.90
C GLN A 90 -11.33 -9.15 0.29
N THR A 91 -10.01 -9.39 0.22
CA THR A 91 -9.21 -10.01 1.29
C THR A 91 -7.72 -9.68 1.14
N PHE A 92 -7.00 -9.65 2.27
CA PHE A 92 -5.54 -9.44 2.35
C PHE A 92 -4.80 -10.66 2.91
N ALA A 93 -5.47 -11.81 3.03
CA ALA A 93 -4.91 -13.03 3.63
C ALA A 93 -3.65 -13.57 2.92
N TRP A 94 -3.42 -13.14 1.67
CA TRP A 94 -2.28 -13.53 0.83
C TRP A 94 -1.01 -12.68 1.05
N MET A 95 -1.10 -11.61 1.85
CA MET A 95 0.02 -10.69 2.11
C MET A 95 0.89 -11.19 3.27
N CYS A 96 0.51 -10.86 4.51
CA CYS A 96 1.22 -11.26 5.72
C CYS A 96 0.31 -12.13 6.60
N PRO A 97 0.86 -13.15 7.29
CA PRO A 97 0.14 -13.83 8.36
C PRO A 97 -0.25 -12.82 9.45
N THR A 98 -1.54 -12.82 9.83
CA THR A 98 -2.06 -11.96 10.89
C THR A 98 -2.09 -12.73 12.22
N PRO A 99 -1.67 -12.12 13.35
CA PRO A 99 -1.82 -12.74 14.66
C PRO A 99 -3.30 -13.07 14.97
N SER A 100 -3.54 -14.07 15.82
CA SER A 100 -4.89 -14.38 16.28
C SER A 100 -5.52 -13.18 17.00
N GLY A 101 -6.78 -12.87 16.68
CA GLY A 101 -7.51 -11.73 17.24
C GLY A 101 -7.09 -10.36 16.68
N TRP A 102 -6.21 -10.31 15.67
CA TRP A 102 -5.82 -9.05 15.04
C TRP A 102 -6.96 -8.46 14.20
N SER A 103 -7.11 -7.13 14.26
CA SER A 103 -7.99 -6.36 13.37
C SER A 103 -7.30 -5.09 12.85
N PRO A 104 -7.70 -4.57 11.66
CA PRO A 104 -7.16 -3.33 11.13
C PRO A 104 -7.27 -2.16 12.10
N GLY A 105 -6.16 -1.46 12.33
CA GLY A 105 -6.10 -0.29 13.22
C GLY A 105 -5.53 -0.57 14.62
N MET A 106 -5.30 -1.83 14.99
CA MET A 106 -4.57 -2.22 16.22
C MET A 106 -3.06 -1.98 16.08
N ALA A 107 -2.34 -2.96 15.54
CA ALA A 107 -0.90 -2.90 15.28
C ALA A 107 -0.63 -3.12 13.78
N VAL A 108 0.42 -2.50 13.26
CA VAL A 108 0.87 -2.72 11.88
C VAL A 108 1.46 -4.12 11.76
N VAL A 109 1.00 -4.89 10.78
CA VAL A 109 1.61 -6.18 10.43
C VAL A 109 2.62 -5.94 9.32
N ALA A 110 3.88 -6.32 9.56
CA ALA A 110 4.95 -6.22 8.57
C ALA A 110 5.56 -7.59 8.32
N CYS A 111 5.75 -7.96 7.05
CA CYS A 111 6.46 -9.17 6.67
C CYS A 111 7.42 -8.89 5.51
N ALA A 112 8.51 -9.65 5.48
CA ALA A 112 9.43 -9.73 4.36
C ALA A 112 9.40 -11.16 3.81
N ARG A 113 9.27 -11.30 2.49
CA ARG A 113 9.31 -12.58 1.80
C ARG A 113 10.63 -12.73 1.08
N ASP A 114 11.41 -13.73 1.48
CA ASP A 114 12.57 -14.13 0.72
C ASP A 114 12.15 -14.69 -0.64
N ARG A 115 13.03 -14.53 -1.62
CA ARG A 115 12.95 -15.23 -2.91
C ARG A 115 12.84 -16.73 -2.60
N PRO A 116 11.89 -17.49 -3.16
CA PRO A 116 12.08 -18.94 -3.22
C PRO A 116 13.37 -19.16 -4.02
N ASP A 117 14.39 -19.66 -3.32
CA ASP A 117 15.73 -20.07 -3.76
C ASP A 117 16.12 -19.65 -5.20
N ALA A 118 16.99 -18.65 -5.32
CA ALA A 118 17.86 -18.61 -6.48
C ALA A 118 18.84 -19.79 -6.34
N PRO A 119 18.93 -20.71 -7.33
CA PRO A 119 19.92 -21.76 -7.26
C PRO A 119 21.31 -21.11 -7.24
N GLY A 120 22.11 -21.48 -6.23
CA GLY A 120 23.52 -21.15 -6.13
C GLY A 120 24.35 -21.84 -7.21
#